data_AF-A0A1V2DV24-F1
#
_entry.id   AF-A0A1V2DV24-F1
#
_cell.length_a   1.000
_cell.length_b   1.000
_cell.length_c   1.000
_cell.angle_alpha   90.00
_cell.angle_beta   90.00
_cell.angle_gamma   90.00
#
_symmetry.space_group_name_H-M   'P 1'
#
loop_
_entity.id
_entity.type
_entity.pdbx_description
1 polymer ?
#
loop_
_entity_poly.entity_id
_entity_poly.type
_entity_poly.pdbx_seq_one_letter_code
_entity_poly.pdbx_strand_id
1 'polypeptide(L)'
;MEMPEKNMVNAGIVFMFTAWLQGQMSDLVIFKNNPGLLPEFIANPSRVPNEFHQIRVTYWEKQFGPVKNEFKEAFSDILTDDEKKDIEELYHLRNMIAHAHVSIGRDYMLYRPFGGERREQKLIDDLQLTPIDDQSDPMILKIELWRDDRFQNASDLIERIEQVTFKKVAESIGVPHSRIR
;
A
#
# COMPACT_ATOMS: atom_id res chain seq x y z
N MET A 1 -21.62 -13.39 -9.13
CA MET A 1 -21.02 -12.06 -9.18
C MET A 1 -20.61 -11.80 -10.62
N GLU A 2 -21.16 -10.74 -11.22
CA GLU A 2 -20.79 -10.35 -12.59
C GLU A 2 -19.37 -9.74 -12.61
N MET A 3 -18.75 -9.62 -13.79
CA MET A 3 -17.37 -9.10 -13.90
C MET A 3 -17.19 -7.68 -13.35
N PRO A 4 -18.09 -6.70 -13.62
CA PRO A 4 -17.96 -5.35 -13.05
C PRO A 4 -18.01 -5.36 -11.52
N GLU A 5 -18.90 -6.16 -10.96
CA GLU A 5 -19.07 -6.33 -9.51
C GLU A 5 -17.82 -6.98 -8.88
N LYS A 6 -17.30 -8.05 -9.51
CA LYS A 6 -16.04 -8.70 -9.08
C LYS A 6 -14.88 -7.72 -9.10
N ASN A 7 -14.78 -6.89 -10.13
CA ASN A 7 -13.73 -5.88 -10.25
C ASN A 7 -13.78 -4.86 -9.11
N MET A 8 -14.98 -4.36 -8.80
CA MET A 8 -15.19 -3.40 -7.69
C MET A 8 -14.88 -4.04 -6.33
N VAL A 9 -15.34 -5.26 -6.09
CA VAL A 9 -15.07 -5.99 -4.83
C VAL A 9 -13.57 -6.20 -4.65
N ASN A 10 -12.89 -6.71 -5.68
CA ASN A 10 -11.44 -6.96 -5.62
C ASN A 10 -10.65 -5.66 -5.44
N ALA A 11 -11.03 -4.59 -6.12
CA ALA A 11 -10.43 -3.27 -5.92
C ALA A 11 -10.62 -2.76 -4.49
N GLY A 12 -11.81 -2.92 -3.92
CA GLY A 12 -12.10 -2.58 -2.53
C GLY A 12 -11.23 -3.37 -1.55
N ILE A 13 -11.10 -4.69 -1.75
CA ILE A 13 -10.26 -5.56 -0.94
C ILE A 13 -8.79 -5.09 -0.96
N VAL A 14 -8.23 -4.90 -2.17
CA VAL A 14 -6.84 -4.41 -2.34
C VAL A 14 -6.67 -3.06 -1.65
N PHE A 15 -7.59 -2.12 -1.87
CA PHE A 15 -7.53 -0.79 -1.26
C PHE A 15 -7.52 -0.85 0.27
N MET A 16 -8.38 -1.66 0.87
CA MET A 16 -8.45 -1.84 2.32
C MET A 16 -7.15 -2.43 2.88
N PHE A 17 -6.54 -3.41 2.20
CA PHE A 17 -5.22 -3.90 2.61
C PHE A 17 -4.14 -2.82 2.52
N THR A 18 -4.16 -1.94 1.51
CA THR A 18 -3.19 -0.83 1.45
C THR A 18 -3.37 0.18 2.60
N ALA A 19 -4.61 0.39 3.07
CA ALA A 19 -4.88 1.23 4.24
C ALA A 19 -4.38 0.56 5.53
N TRP A 20 -4.58 -0.76 5.66
CA TRP A 20 -4.05 -1.56 6.76
C TRP A 20 -2.51 -1.50 6.81
N LEU A 21 -1.83 -1.70 5.67
CA LEU A 21 -0.37 -1.60 5.59
C LEU A 21 0.16 -0.20 5.92
N GLN A 22 -0.56 0.88 5.55
CA GLN A 22 -0.21 2.24 6.00
C GLN A 22 -0.21 2.35 7.53
N GLY A 23 -1.20 1.71 8.18
CA GLY A 23 -1.27 1.64 9.64
C GLY A 23 -0.01 1.00 10.24
N GLN A 24 0.42 -0.13 9.68
CA GLN A 24 1.63 -0.81 10.14
C GLN A 24 2.90 0.03 9.91
N MET A 25 3.03 0.67 8.74
CA MET A 25 4.15 1.58 8.47
C MET A 25 4.21 2.69 9.52
N SER A 26 3.05 3.28 9.84
CA SER A 26 2.94 4.34 10.85
C SER A 26 3.39 3.83 12.22
N ASP A 27 2.87 2.68 12.65
CA ASP A 27 3.20 2.09 13.94
C ASP A 27 4.71 1.78 14.05
N LEU A 28 5.30 1.22 13.00
CA LEU A 28 6.74 0.93 12.91
C LEU A 28 7.59 2.22 13.01
N VAL A 29 7.23 3.28 12.28
CA VAL A 29 7.92 4.57 12.36
C VAL A 29 7.81 5.17 13.77
N ILE A 30 6.63 5.10 14.38
CA ILE A 30 6.41 5.61 15.74
C ILE A 30 7.32 4.87 16.73
N PHE A 31 7.39 3.54 16.67
CA PHE A 31 8.23 2.75 17.56
C PHE A 31 9.73 2.99 17.34
N LYS A 32 10.18 3.14 16.09
CA LYS A 32 11.57 3.49 15.78
C LYS A 32 11.97 4.82 16.42
N ASN A 33 11.07 5.80 16.39
CA ASN A 33 11.33 7.14 16.93
C ASN A 33 11.09 7.25 18.44
N ASN A 34 10.33 6.31 19.04
CA ASN A 34 9.92 6.33 20.44
C ASN A 34 10.07 4.93 21.08
N PRO A 35 11.30 4.39 21.18
CA PRO A 35 11.52 3.03 21.67
C PRO A 35 11.03 2.81 23.12
N GLY A 36 10.90 3.89 23.91
CA GLY A 36 10.34 3.84 25.27
C GLY A 36 8.88 3.40 25.35
N LEU A 37 8.12 3.45 24.23
CA LEU A 37 6.73 3.00 24.18
C LEU A 37 6.58 1.47 24.05
N LEU A 38 7.66 0.78 23.66
CA LEU A 38 7.64 -0.66 23.40
C LEU A 38 7.23 -1.52 24.61
N PRO A 39 7.79 -1.31 25.83
CA PRO A 39 7.52 -2.21 26.94
C PRO A 39 6.03 -2.27 27.31
N GLU A 40 5.37 -1.11 27.39
CA GLU A 40 3.94 -1.06 27.73
C GLU A 40 3.07 -1.66 26.61
N PHE A 41 3.42 -1.36 25.35
CA PHE A 41 2.70 -1.87 24.18
C PHE A 41 2.78 -3.40 24.04
N ILE A 42 3.93 -3.99 24.37
CA ILE A 42 4.14 -5.44 24.31
C ILE A 42 3.49 -6.13 25.51
N ALA A 43 3.61 -5.54 26.71
CA ALA A 43 3.12 -6.15 27.95
C ALA A 43 1.60 -6.27 28.03
N ASN A 44 0.84 -5.41 27.34
CA ASN A 44 -0.62 -5.37 27.45
C ASN A 44 -1.31 -5.60 26.10
N PRO A 45 -1.46 -6.86 25.65
CA PRO A 45 -1.98 -7.13 24.32
C PRO A 45 -3.37 -6.59 23.98
N SER A 46 -4.23 -6.50 24.99
CA SER A 46 -5.63 -6.10 24.87
C SER A 46 -5.85 -4.59 24.82
N ARG A 47 -4.81 -3.76 25.01
CA ARG A 47 -4.94 -2.31 25.09
C ARG A 47 -3.82 -1.61 24.33
N VAL A 48 -4.18 -0.54 23.64
CA VAL A 48 -3.22 0.40 23.07
C VAL A 48 -2.84 1.43 24.15
N PRO A 49 -1.54 1.59 24.50
CA PRO A 49 -1.09 2.61 25.44
C PRO A 49 -1.51 4.01 25.00
N ASN A 50 -1.89 4.86 25.95
CA ASN A 50 -2.45 6.17 25.63
C ASN A 50 -1.43 7.09 24.93
N GLU A 51 -0.17 7.08 25.37
CA GLU A 51 0.90 7.88 24.76
C GLU A 51 1.14 7.48 23.31
N PHE A 52 1.23 6.18 23.03
CA PHE A 52 1.33 5.67 21.66
C PHE A 52 0.09 6.04 20.83
N HIS A 53 -1.11 5.91 21.40
CA HIS A 53 -2.35 6.24 20.70
C HIS A 53 -2.41 7.72 20.28
N GLN A 54 -1.99 8.64 21.15
CA GLN A 54 -1.94 10.07 20.83
C GLN A 54 -1.07 10.36 19.61
N ILE A 55 0.10 9.72 19.51
CA ILE A 55 0.97 9.85 18.32
C ILE A 55 0.31 9.22 17.11
N ARG A 56 -0.27 8.01 17.26
CA ARG A 56 -0.91 7.26 16.18
C ARG A 56 -2.03 8.05 15.48
N VAL A 57 -2.84 8.80 16.24
CA VAL A 57 -3.90 9.65 15.70
C VAL A 57 -3.36 10.70 14.73
N THR A 58 -2.17 11.27 14.99
CA THR A 58 -1.54 12.24 14.07
C THR A 58 -1.15 11.61 12.72
N TYR A 59 -0.88 10.31 12.69
CA TYR A 59 -0.60 9.58 11.44
C TYR A 59 -1.86 9.23 10.66
N TRP A 60 -3.03 9.14 11.32
CA TRP A 60 -4.30 8.87 10.63
C TRP A 60 -4.71 10.00 9.68
N GLU A 61 -4.28 11.22 9.98
CA GLU A 61 -4.51 12.39 9.12
C GLU A 61 -3.58 12.42 7.90
N LYS A 62 -2.49 11.64 7.93
CA LYS A 62 -1.51 11.61 6.83
C LYS A 62 -2.01 10.78 5.67
N GLN A 63 -1.76 11.29 4.46
CA GLN A 63 -1.89 10.52 3.23
C GLN A 63 -0.80 9.44 3.14
N PHE A 64 -1.02 8.43 2.30
CA PHE A 64 -0.06 7.32 2.13
C PHE A 64 1.34 7.80 1.72
N GLY A 65 1.43 8.75 0.79
CA GLY A 65 2.70 9.23 0.24
C GLY A 65 3.68 9.72 1.33
N PRO A 66 3.27 10.65 2.21
CA PRO A 66 4.05 11.04 3.38
C PRO A 66 4.46 9.88 4.28
N VAL A 67 3.52 9.01 4.69
CA VAL A 67 3.83 7.86 5.58
C VAL A 67 4.85 6.92 4.93
N LYS A 68 4.67 6.61 3.65
CA LYS A 68 5.59 5.80 2.85
C LYS A 68 7.01 6.39 2.82
N ASN A 69 7.13 7.71 2.64
CA ASN A 69 8.42 8.38 2.61
C ASN A 69 9.10 8.35 3.98
N GLU A 70 8.37 8.67 5.05
CA GLU A 70 8.87 8.60 6.43
C GLU A 70 9.34 7.18 6.78
N PHE A 71 8.57 6.15 6.38
CA PHE A 71 8.95 4.75 6.57
C PHE A 71 10.23 4.39 5.83
N LYS A 72 10.34 4.74 4.54
CA LYS A 72 11.55 4.45 3.74
C LYS A 72 12.79 5.16 4.28
N GLU A 73 12.62 6.35 4.86
CA GLU A 73 13.70 7.11 5.48
C GLU A 73 14.12 6.48 6.82
N ALA A 74 13.16 6.22 7.72
CA ALA A 74 13.39 5.69 9.06
C ALA A 74 14.08 4.31 9.08
N PHE A 75 13.90 3.53 8.01
CA PHE A 75 14.45 2.18 7.85
C PHE A 75 15.36 2.04 6.62
N SER A 76 15.90 3.15 6.13
CA SER A 76 16.74 3.19 4.92
C SER A 76 17.99 2.30 5.00
N ASP A 77 18.48 2.05 6.21
CA ASP A 77 19.64 1.24 6.59
C ASP A 77 19.38 -0.27 6.52
N ILE A 78 18.12 -0.70 6.66
CA ILE A 78 17.75 -2.13 6.67
C ILE A 78 16.92 -2.54 5.46
N LEU A 79 16.30 -1.58 4.76
CA LEU A 79 15.51 -1.84 3.57
C LEU A 79 16.39 -2.05 2.34
N THR A 80 16.17 -3.15 1.63
CA THR A 80 16.79 -3.40 0.33
C THR A 80 16.14 -2.52 -0.75
N ASP A 81 16.80 -2.41 -1.91
CA ASP A 81 16.23 -1.68 -3.04
C ASP A 81 14.94 -2.32 -3.56
N ASP A 82 14.86 -3.65 -3.55
CA ASP A 82 13.64 -4.39 -3.93
C ASP A 82 12.48 -4.10 -2.97
N GLU A 83 12.72 -4.05 -1.67
CA GLU A 83 11.68 -3.73 -0.69
C GLU A 83 11.23 -2.26 -0.81
N LYS A 84 12.16 -1.34 -1.09
CA LYS A 84 11.85 0.05 -1.40
C LYS A 84 11.03 0.19 -2.68
N LYS A 85 11.22 -0.72 -3.64
CA LYS A 85 10.44 -0.82 -4.88
C LYS A 85 9.05 -1.36 -4.61
N ASP A 86 8.91 -2.49 -3.91
CA ASP A 86 7.61 -3.06 -3.51
C ASP A 86 6.74 -2.01 -2.79
N ILE A 87 7.31 -1.25 -1.85
CA ILE A 87 6.61 -0.16 -1.16
C ILE A 87 6.14 0.96 -2.12
N GLU A 88 6.92 1.25 -3.16
CA GLU A 88 6.56 2.22 -4.19
C GLU A 88 5.43 1.69 -5.10
N GLU A 89 5.51 0.43 -5.50
CA GLU A 89 4.48 -0.27 -6.27
C GLU A 89 3.15 -0.29 -5.50
N LEU A 90 3.18 -0.55 -4.19
CA LEU A 90 1.99 -0.49 -3.32
C LEU A 90 1.36 0.90 -3.31
N TYR A 91 2.17 1.96 -3.26
CA TYR A 91 1.68 3.33 -3.37
C TYR A 91 1.02 3.58 -4.72
N HIS A 92 1.64 3.14 -5.81
CA HIS A 92 1.10 3.28 -7.16
C HIS A 92 -0.22 2.53 -7.32
N LEU A 93 -0.30 1.29 -6.84
CA LEU A 93 -1.53 0.48 -6.82
C LEU A 93 -2.65 1.16 -6.04
N ARG A 94 -2.38 1.62 -4.81
CA ARG A 94 -3.36 2.36 -4.00
C ARG A 94 -3.84 3.61 -4.72
N ASN A 95 -2.91 4.42 -5.23
CA ASN A 95 -3.21 5.70 -5.87
C ASN A 95 -4.03 5.49 -7.15
N MET A 96 -3.71 4.46 -7.92
CA MET A 96 -4.46 4.06 -9.11
C MET A 96 -5.92 3.73 -8.76
N ILE A 97 -6.15 2.94 -7.70
CA ILE A 97 -7.52 2.58 -7.25
C ILE A 97 -8.25 3.81 -6.69
N ALA A 98 -7.58 4.61 -5.86
CA ALA A 98 -8.17 5.80 -5.21
C ALA A 98 -8.70 6.84 -6.21
N HIS A 99 -8.08 6.93 -7.38
CA HIS A 99 -8.39 7.90 -8.42
C HIS A 99 -9.00 7.24 -9.66
N ALA A 100 -9.47 6.00 -9.55
CA ALA A 100 -10.09 5.29 -10.64
C ALA A 100 -11.48 5.87 -10.96
N HIS A 101 -11.76 6.06 -12.24
CA HIS A 101 -13.10 6.31 -12.74
C HIS A 101 -13.86 4.98 -12.84
N VAL A 102 -14.82 4.81 -11.95
CA VAL A 102 -15.66 3.61 -11.85
C VAL A 102 -16.90 3.75 -12.74
N SER A 103 -17.33 2.66 -13.39
CA SER A 103 -18.62 2.57 -14.08
C SER A 103 -19.11 1.14 -14.01
N ILE A 104 -20.34 0.95 -13.55
CA ILE A 104 -21.00 -0.36 -13.48
C ILE A 104 -21.35 -0.95 -14.86
N GLY A 105 -21.29 -0.14 -15.93
CA GLY A 105 -21.53 -0.60 -17.30
C GLY A 105 -20.29 -1.18 -17.99
N ARG A 106 -19.16 -1.31 -17.29
CA ARG A 106 -17.88 -1.81 -17.84
C ARG A 106 -17.25 -2.80 -16.87
N ASP A 107 -16.58 -3.80 -17.43
CA ASP A 107 -15.85 -4.80 -16.64
C ASP A 107 -14.53 -4.25 -16.06
N TYR A 108 -14.14 -3.03 -16.41
CA TYR A 108 -12.88 -2.40 -15.97
C TYR A 108 -13.11 -0.99 -15.41
N MET A 109 -12.22 -0.55 -14.52
CA MET A 109 -12.12 0.85 -14.13
C MET A 109 -11.06 1.55 -14.97
N LEU A 110 -11.11 2.88 -15.05
CA LEU A 110 -10.14 3.66 -15.80
C LEU A 110 -9.30 4.51 -14.85
N TYR A 111 -7.99 4.54 -15.06
CA TYR A 111 -7.11 5.45 -14.34
C TYR A 111 -6.24 6.22 -15.34
N ARG A 112 -6.08 7.51 -15.06
CA ARG A 112 -5.16 8.37 -15.79
C ARG A 112 -3.97 8.70 -14.88
N PRO A 113 -2.76 8.26 -15.23
CA PRO A 113 -1.55 8.73 -14.57
C PRO A 113 -1.43 10.25 -14.65
N PHE A 114 -1.00 10.88 -13.56
CA PHE A 114 -0.63 12.29 -13.57
C PHE A 114 0.88 12.43 -13.56
N GLY A 115 1.49 13.12 -14.54
CA GLY A 115 2.93 13.41 -14.56
C GLY A 115 3.66 13.24 -15.90
N GLY A 116 2.95 13.01 -17.01
CA GLY A 116 3.51 12.87 -18.35
C GLY A 116 4.12 11.49 -18.64
N GLU A 117 4.62 11.30 -19.87
CA GLU A 117 5.06 10.02 -20.44
C GLU A 117 6.00 9.20 -19.53
N ARG A 118 6.92 9.85 -18.80
CA ARG A 118 7.87 9.16 -17.93
C ARG A 118 7.19 8.43 -16.76
N ARG A 119 6.16 9.02 -16.16
CA ARG A 119 5.44 8.41 -15.04
C ARG A 119 4.43 7.39 -15.54
N GLU A 120 3.91 7.61 -16.74
CA GLU A 120 3.07 6.66 -17.47
C GLU A 120 3.81 5.34 -17.75
N GLN A 121 5.01 5.41 -18.35
CA GLN A 121 5.82 4.23 -18.62
C GLN A 121 6.18 3.47 -17.35
N LYS A 122 6.55 4.18 -16.29
CA LYS A 122 6.87 3.55 -15.00
C LYS A 122 5.69 2.74 -14.44
N LEU A 123 4.47 3.27 -14.54
CA LEU A 123 3.28 2.55 -14.07
C LEU A 123 2.95 1.33 -14.93
N ILE A 124 3.18 1.40 -16.24
CA ILE A 124 3.05 0.24 -17.14
C ILE A 124 4.00 -0.87 -16.70
N ASP A 125 5.26 -0.52 -16.47
CA ASP A 125 6.31 -1.48 -16.10
C ASP A 125 6.03 -2.09 -14.72
N ASP A 126 5.73 -1.25 -13.73
CA ASP A 126 5.50 -1.67 -12.34
C ASP A 126 4.23 -2.54 -12.20
N LEU A 127 3.16 -2.24 -12.93
CA LEU A 127 1.86 -2.91 -12.80
C LEU A 127 1.56 -3.89 -13.95
N GLN A 128 2.53 -4.08 -14.85
CA GLN A 128 2.44 -4.94 -16.04
C GLN A 128 1.21 -4.66 -16.92
N LEU A 129 0.81 -3.40 -17.06
CA LEU A 129 -0.44 -3.03 -17.73
C LEU A 129 -0.27 -3.12 -19.25
N THR A 130 -1.33 -3.50 -19.97
CA THR A 130 -1.30 -3.55 -21.44
C THR A 130 -1.84 -2.21 -21.98
N PRO A 131 -1.03 -1.42 -22.71
CA PRO A 131 -1.51 -0.24 -23.42
C PRO A 131 -2.53 -0.66 -24.48
N ILE A 132 -3.51 0.21 -24.74
CA ILE A 132 -4.52 -0.03 -25.78
C ILE A 132 -4.35 1.08 -26.81
N ASP A 133 -4.18 0.69 -28.07
CA ASP A 133 -4.21 1.62 -29.19
C ASP A 133 -5.64 2.11 -29.39
N ASP A 134 -6.02 3.24 -28.77
CA ASP A 134 -7.02 4.15 -29.36
C ASP A 134 -6.93 5.62 -28.88
N GLN A 135 -6.97 6.51 -29.88
CA GLN A 135 -7.33 7.93 -30.05
C GLN A 135 -7.34 8.99 -28.92
N SER A 136 -7.09 8.64 -27.66
CA SER A 136 -6.99 9.62 -26.57
C SER A 136 -5.54 9.96 -26.25
N ASP A 137 -5.07 11.09 -26.78
CA ASP A 137 -4.05 11.88 -26.08
C ASP A 137 -4.79 12.61 -24.95
N PRO A 138 -4.69 12.13 -23.69
CA PRO A 138 -3.59 11.35 -23.11
C PRO A 138 -3.96 9.92 -22.65
N MET A 139 -2.94 9.11 -22.36
CA MET A 139 -3.00 7.69 -22.02
C MET A 139 -3.97 7.36 -20.86
N ILE A 140 -4.80 6.33 -21.06
CA ILE A 140 -5.74 5.81 -20.07
C ILE A 140 -5.44 4.33 -19.80
N LEU A 141 -5.27 3.97 -18.52
CA LEU A 141 -5.02 2.60 -18.08
C LEU A 141 -6.32 1.92 -17.66
N LYS A 142 -6.50 0.65 -18.05
CA LYS A 142 -7.58 -0.21 -17.56
C LYS A 142 -7.16 -0.93 -16.28
N ILE A 143 -8.05 -0.94 -15.29
CA ILE A 143 -7.90 -1.71 -14.06
C ILE A 143 -8.88 -2.87 -14.11
N GLU A 144 -8.32 -4.07 -14.26
CA GLU A 144 -9.03 -5.34 -14.49
C GLU A 144 -8.73 -6.34 -13.35
N LEU A 145 -8.98 -5.93 -12.11
CA LEU A 145 -8.81 -6.77 -10.92
C LEU A 145 -9.83 -7.92 -10.83
N TRP A 146 -10.81 -8.01 -11.73
CA TRP A 146 -11.62 -9.23 -11.89
C TRP A 146 -10.83 -10.39 -12.48
N ARG A 147 -9.71 -10.12 -13.16
CA ARG A 147 -8.79 -11.14 -13.67
C ARG A 147 -7.95 -11.68 -12.53
N ASP A 148 -7.91 -13.01 -12.42
CA ASP A 148 -7.30 -13.68 -11.27
C ASP A 148 -5.78 -13.45 -11.21
N ASP A 149 -5.08 -13.39 -12.35
CA ASP A 149 -3.65 -13.07 -12.43
C ASP A 149 -3.33 -11.67 -11.86
N ARG A 150 -4.14 -10.67 -12.20
CA ARG A 150 -3.96 -9.29 -11.74
C ARG A 150 -4.23 -9.14 -10.25
N PHE A 151 -5.30 -9.77 -9.77
CA PHE A 151 -5.63 -9.77 -8.35
C PHE A 151 -4.61 -10.54 -7.52
N GLN A 152 -4.12 -11.68 -8.03
CA GLN A 152 -3.08 -12.46 -7.38
C GLN A 152 -1.78 -11.66 -7.29
N ASN A 153 -1.32 -11.01 -8.36
CA ASN A 153 -0.11 -10.18 -8.32
C ASN A 153 -0.19 -9.06 -7.28
N ALA A 154 -1.35 -8.40 -7.16
CA ALA A 154 -1.59 -7.39 -6.13
C ALA A 154 -1.56 -8.00 -4.71
N SER A 155 -2.14 -9.19 -4.55
CA SER A 155 -2.16 -9.92 -3.29
C SER A 155 -0.76 -10.38 -2.88
N ASP A 156 0.04 -10.89 -3.82
CA ASP A 156 1.43 -11.31 -3.60
C ASP A 156 2.31 -10.13 -3.19
N LEU A 157 2.11 -8.95 -3.81
CA LEU A 157 2.81 -7.72 -3.41
C LEU A 157 2.47 -7.34 -1.96
N ILE A 158 1.19 -7.35 -1.59
CA ILE A 158 0.73 -7.07 -0.23
C ILE A 158 1.33 -8.08 0.77
N GLU A 159 1.30 -9.36 0.42
CA GLU A 159 1.83 -10.44 1.26
C GLU A 159 3.35 -10.31 1.45
N ARG A 160 4.12 -10.05 0.38
CA ARG A 160 5.57 -9.82 0.49
C ARG A 160 5.89 -8.65 1.41
N ILE A 161 5.22 -7.52 1.24
CA ILE A 161 5.45 -6.33 2.07
C ILE A 161 5.15 -6.64 3.54
N GLU A 162 4.04 -7.31 3.83
CA GLU A 162 3.66 -7.59 5.21
C GLU A 162 4.50 -8.72 5.84
N GLN A 163 4.54 -9.89 5.21
CA GLN A 163 5.19 -11.08 5.80
C GLN A 163 6.72 -11.06 5.76
N VAL A 164 7.31 -10.33 4.81
CA VAL A 164 8.77 -10.26 4.64
C VAL A 164 9.28 -8.91 5.14
N THR A 165 8.87 -7.82 4.51
CA THR A 165 9.44 -6.49 4.81
C THR A 165 9.07 -6.01 6.20
N PHE A 166 7.78 -5.97 6.56
CA PHE A 166 7.34 -5.46 7.85
C PHE A 166 7.71 -6.38 9.00
N LYS A 167 7.67 -7.69 8.79
CA LYS A 167 8.20 -8.65 9.76
C LYS A 167 9.66 -8.36 10.11
N LYS A 168 10.53 -8.25 9.10
CA LYS A 168 11.96 -7.93 9.30
C LYS A 168 12.16 -6.60 10.01
N VAL A 169 11.41 -5.57 9.60
CA VAL A 169 11.49 -4.23 10.20
C VAL A 169 11.03 -4.27 11.66
N ALA A 170 9.92 -4.94 11.97
CA ALA A 170 9.43 -5.11 13.33
C ALA A 170 10.44 -5.82 14.24
N GLU A 171 11.05 -6.90 13.74
CA GLU A 171 12.09 -7.65 14.44
C GLU A 171 13.31 -6.76 14.76
N SER A 172 13.72 -5.90 13.82
CA SER A 172 14.86 -4.99 14.01
C SER A 172 14.68 -3.95 15.11
N ILE A 173 13.42 -3.63 15.46
CA ILE A 173 13.07 -2.67 16.52
C ILE A 173 12.45 -3.35 17.75
N GLY A 174 12.44 -4.68 17.80
CA GLY A 174 11.95 -5.45 18.95
C GLY A 174 10.42 -5.46 19.12
N VAL A 175 9.66 -5.13 18.08
CA VAL A 175 8.20 -5.24 18.07
C VAL A 175 7.81 -6.61 17.53
N PRO A 176 7.01 -7.43 18.24
CA PRO A 176 6.49 -8.65 17.66
C PRO A 176 5.58 -8.33 16.48
N HIS A 177 5.85 -8.88 15.30
CA HIS A 177 5.10 -8.56 14.07
C HIS A 177 3.57 -8.76 14.23
N SER A 178 3.15 -9.78 14.98
CA SER A 178 1.73 -10.03 15.27
C SER A 178 1.02 -8.92 16.05
N ARG A 179 1.76 -7.98 16.66
CA ARG A 179 1.22 -6.86 17.43
C ARG A 179 0.90 -5.63 16.59
N ILE A 180 1.45 -5.56 15.37
CA ILE A 180 1.20 -4.47 14.42
C ILE A 180 0.31 -4.90 13.25
N ARG A 181 -0.07 -6.18 13.19
CA ARG A 181 -1.09 -6.72 12.28
C ARG A 181 -2.49 -6.39 12.75
#